data_AF-A0A165APX3-F1
#
_entry.id   AF-A0A165APX3-F1
#
_cell.length_a   1.000
_cell.length_b   1.000
_cell.length_c   1.000
_cell.angle_alpha   90.00
_cell.angle_beta   90.00
_cell.angle_gamma   90.00
#
_symmetry.space_group_name_H-M   'P 1'
#
loop_
_entity.id
_entity.type
_entity.pdbx_description
1 polymer ?
#
loop_
_entity_poly.entity_id
_entity_poly.type
_entity_poly.pdbx_seq_one_letter_code
_entity_poly.pdbx_strand_id
1 'polypeptide(L)' 'MTFAEFPCVWSDAHVARWLADIKCAHHARTFREHDIRGDVLLELDQLTLKEMGIASVGDRLRILNAVKTLRQRCS' A
#
# COMPACT_ATOMS: atom_id res chain seq x y z
N MET A 1 -0.58 14.16 15.88
CA MET A 1 -1.81 13.60 15.27
C MET A 1 -1.40 12.36 14.50
N THR A 2 -1.76 11.19 15.00
CA THR A 2 -1.29 9.90 14.51
C THR A 2 -2.21 9.48 13.36
N PHE A 3 -1.79 9.73 12.12
CA PHE A 3 -2.58 9.39 10.93
C PHE A 3 -2.85 7.86 10.77
N ALA A 4 -2.30 7.04 11.66
CA ALA A 4 -2.28 5.59 11.58
C ALA A 4 -3.57 4.89 12.07
N GLU A 5 -4.61 5.62 12.49
CA GLU A 5 -5.76 5.00 13.17
C GLU A 5 -6.78 4.36 12.22
N PHE A 6 -6.84 4.77 10.94
CA PHE A 6 -7.84 4.22 10.00
C PHE A 6 -7.30 4.07 8.57
N PRO A 7 -6.62 2.94 8.27
CA PRO A 7 -6.20 2.57 6.92
C PRO A 7 -7.30 2.67 5.87
N CYS A 8 -8.56 2.37 6.21
CA CYS A 8 -9.70 2.41 5.28
C CYS A 8 -10.04 3.82 4.74
N VAL A 9 -9.55 4.91 5.36
CA VAL A 9 -9.79 6.30 4.90
C VAL A 9 -8.53 6.94 4.31
N TRP A 10 -7.55 6.14 3.92
CA TRP A 10 -6.32 6.66 3.34
C TRP A 10 -6.52 7.20 1.92
N SER A 11 -6.25 8.49 1.75
CA SER A 11 -6.04 9.16 0.46
C SER A 11 -4.72 8.74 -0.20
N ASP A 12 -4.51 9.16 -1.45
CA ASP A 12 -3.27 8.92 -2.21
C ASP A 12 -2.02 9.43 -1.47
N ALA A 13 -2.12 10.57 -0.80
CA ALA A 13 -1.03 11.14 -0.01
C ALA A 13 -0.63 10.24 1.17
N HIS A 14 -1.61 9.58 1.79
CA HIS A 14 -1.39 8.68 2.90
C HIS A 14 -0.76 7.36 2.45
N VAL A 15 -1.25 6.81 1.34
CA VAL A 15 -0.66 5.62 0.69
C VAL A 15 0.78 5.90 0.27
N ALA A 16 1.06 7.06 -0.34
CA ALA A 16 2.40 7.47 -0.72
C ALA A 16 3.35 7.58 0.48
N ARG A 17 2.88 8.16 1.59
CA ARG A 17 3.66 8.25 2.83
C ARG A 17 3.96 6.88 3.42
N TRP A 18 2.98 5.98 3.44
CA TRP A 18 3.17 4.61 3.91
C TRP A 18 4.13 3.83 3.02
N LEU A 19 4.01 3.96 1.70
CA LEU A 19 4.96 3.38 0.75
C LEU A 19 6.39 3.86 1.02
N ALA A 20 6.58 5.13 1.40
CA ALA A 20 7.89 5.64 1.80
C ALA A 20 8.43 5.01 3.09
N ASP A 21 7.57 4.78 4.09
CA ASP A 21 7.94 4.13 5.35
C ASP A 21 8.47 2.70 5.12
N ILE A 22 7.84 1.98 4.18
CA ILE A 22 8.25 0.63 3.80
C ILE A 22 9.31 0.62 2.68
N LYS A 23 10.01 1.73 2.40
CA LYS A 23 11.05 1.84 1.36
C LYS A 23 10.58 1.46 -0.05
N CYS A 24 9.30 1.69 -0.34
CA CYS A 24 8.65 1.49 -1.64
C CYS A 24 8.10 2.81 -2.21
N ALA A 25 8.66 3.96 -1.83
CA ALA A 25 8.20 5.29 -2.25
C ALA A 25 8.09 5.45 -3.78
N HIS A 26 8.95 4.76 -4.53
CA HIS A 26 8.94 4.78 -6.01
C HIS A 26 7.65 4.22 -6.61
N HIS A 27 6.94 3.35 -5.90
CA HIS A 27 5.66 2.79 -6.34
C HIS A 27 4.47 3.73 -6.07
N ALA A 28 4.66 4.84 -5.35
CA ALA A 28 3.56 5.75 -5.01
C ALA A 28 2.84 6.31 -6.24
N ARG A 29 3.59 6.58 -7.32
CA ARG A 29 3.01 7.02 -8.58
C ARG A 29 2.11 5.95 -9.19
N THR A 30 2.59 4.71 -9.25
CA THR A 30 1.81 3.56 -9.76
C THR A 30 0.54 3.35 -8.96
N PHE A 31 0.62 3.38 -7.62
CA PHE A 31 -0.56 3.24 -6.77
C PHE A 31 -1.57 4.36 -7.02
N ARG A 32 -1.11 5.60 -7.19
CA ARG A 32 -1.98 6.74 -7.53
C ARG A 32 -2.60 6.61 -8.93
N GLU A 33 -1.85 6.18 -9.92
CA GLU A 33 -2.34 5.99 -11.30
C GLU A 33 -3.41 4.89 -11.39
N HIS A 34 -3.33 3.87 -10.51
CA HIS A 34 -4.31 2.81 -10.39
C HIS A 34 -5.43 3.09 -9.36
N ASP A 35 -5.53 4.31 -8.85
CA ASP A 35 -6.50 4.74 -7.82
C ASP A 35 -6.50 3.86 -6.55
N ILE A 36 -5.33 3.34 -6.16
CA ILE A 36 -5.19 2.51 -4.96
C ILE A 36 -5.21 3.39 -3.71
N ARG A 37 -6.36 3.36 -3.03
CA ARG A 37 -6.62 4.06 -1.76
C ARG A 37 -6.66 3.09 -0.59
N GLY A 38 -6.93 3.58 0.60
CA GLY A 38 -6.99 2.81 1.83
C GLY A 38 -7.83 1.54 1.79
N ASP A 39 -9.02 1.60 1.19
CA ASP A 39 -9.91 0.45 1.03
C ASP A 39 -9.30 -0.63 0.12
N VAL A 40 -8.88 -0.24 -1.10
CA VAL A 40 -8.25 -1.17 -2.07
C VAL A 40 -6.89 -1.66 -1.60
N LEU A 41 -6.11 -0.82 -0.90
CA LEU A 41 -4.78 -1.13 -0.38
C LEU A 41 -4.81 -2.37 0.51
N LEU A 42 -5.85 -2.47 1.35
CA LEU A 42 -6.02 -3.60 2.22
C LEU A 42 -6.35 -4.86 1.43
N GLU A 43 -6.96 -4.79 0.24
CA GLU A 43 -7.35 -5.94 -0.59
C GLU A 43 -6.27 -6.42 -1.57
N LEU A 44 -5.10 -5.75 -1.63
CA LEU A 44 -4.05 -6.11 -2.57
C LEU A 44 -3.50 -7.53 -2.37
N ASP A 45 -3.36 -8.25 -3.47
CA ASP A 45 -2.68 -9.55 -3.56
C ASP A 45 -1.48 -9.49 -4.53
N GLN A 46 -0.65 -10.54 -4.49
CA GLN A 46 0.50 -10.71 -5.38
C GLN A 46 0.14 -10.58 -6.86
N LEU A 47 -1.04 -11.06 -7.29
CA LEU A 47 -1.50 -10.93 -8.67
C LEU A 47 -1.75 -9.46 -9.02
N THR A 48 -2.54 -8.74 -8.22
CA THR A 48 -2.88 -7.33 -8.44
C THR A 48 -1.63 -6.45 -8.50
N LEU A 49 -0.67 -6.66 -7.59
CA LEU A 49 0.61 -5.92 -7.63
C LEU A 49 1.38 -6.16 -8.93
N LYS A 50 1.31 -7.39 -9.47
CA LYS A 50 1.95 -7.73 -10.75
C LYS A 50 1.24 -7.03 -11.92
N GLU A 51 -0.09 -6.98 -11.92
CA GLU A 51 -0.89 -6.30 -12.93
C GLU A 51 -0.68 -4.78 -12.92
N MET A 52 -0.43 -4.20 -11.74
CA MET A 52 -0.02 -2.80 -11.59
C MET A 52 1.40 -2.50 -12.09
N GLY A 53 2.16 -3.51 -12.53
CA GLY A 53 3.53 -3.34 -13.04
C GLY A 53 4.63 -3.49 -11.99
N ILE A 54 4.33 -3.96 -10.77
CA ILE A 54 5.32 -4.21 -9.72
C ILE A 54 5.97 -5.59 -9.96
N ALA A 55 6.95 -5.64 -10.85
CA ALA A 55 7.63 -6.88 -11.23
C ALA A 55 8.55 -7.44 -10.13
N SER A 56 9.15 -6.56 -9.31
CA SER A 56 10.10 -6.95 -8.26
C SER A 56 9.42 -7.85 -7.22
N VAL A 57 9.94 -9.07 -7.04
CA VAL A 57 9.44 -10.01 -6.02
C VAL A 57 9.65 -9.44 -4.62
N GLY A 58 10.80 -8.80 -4.38
CA GLY A 58 11.13 -8.21 -3.08
C GLY A 58 10.17 -7.09 -2.68
N ASP A 59 9.82 -6.21 -3.63
CA ASP A 59 8.86 -5.13 -3.37
C ASP A 59 7.45 -5.67 -3.12
N ARG A 60 7.01 -6.66 -3.93
CA ARG A 60 5.72 -7.31 -3.72
C ARG A 60 5.62 -7.93 -2.33
N LEU A 61 6.64 -8.68 -1.90
CA LEU A 61 6.67 -9.26 -0.55
C LEU A 61 6.66 -8.20 0.53
N ARG A 62 7.39 -7.10 0.36
CA ARG A 62 7.45 -6.01 1.34
C ARG A 62 6.10 -5.31 1.48
N ILE A 63 5.45 -4.98 0.36
CA ILE A 63 4.12 -4.38 0.32
C ILE A 63 3.11 -5.32 0.98
N LEU A 64 3.04 -6.59 0.58
CA LEU A 64 2.07 -7.55 1.14
C LEU A 64 2.25 -7.76 2.64
N ASN A 65 3.49 -7.87 3.13
CA ASN A 65 3.74 -7.99 4.57
C ASN A 65 3.32 -6.72 5.32
N ALA A 66 3.61 -5.54 4.77
CA ALA A 66 3.19 -4.29 5.39
C ALA A 66 1.66 -4.09 5.35
N VAL A 67 0.96 -4.54 4.30
CA VAL A 67 -0.50 -4.56 4.23
C VAL A 67 -1.08 -5.47 5.31
N LYS A 68 -0.49 -6.65 5.55
CA LYS A 68 -0.89 -7.52 6.66
C LYS A 68 -0.75 -6.82 8.01
N THR A 69 0.35 -6.11 8.23
CA THR A 69 0.53 -5.30 9.45
C THR A 69 -0.48 -4.17 9.55
N LEU A 70 -0.82 -3.51 8.43
CA LEU A 70 -1.87 -2.48 8.41
C LEU A 70 -3.24 -3.03 8.79
N ARG A 71 -3.63 -4.20 8.27
CA ARG A 71 -4.90 -4.85 8.60
C ARG A 71 -5.05 -5.11 10.10
N GLN A 72 -3.96 -5.48 10.78
CA GLN A 72 -3.95 -5.69 12.23
C GLN A 72 -4.20 -4.41 13.04
N ARG A 73 -3.95 -3.23 12.46
CA ARG A 73 -4.17 -1.92 13.10
C ARG A 73 -5.59 -1.39 12.91
N CYS A 74 -6.37 -1.99 12.00
CA CYS A 74 -7.80 -1.73 11.84
C CYS A 74 -8.69 -2.55 12.79
N SER A 75 -8.10 -3.46 13.59
CA SER A 75 -8.83 -4.35 14.49
C SER A 75 -8.89 -3.82 15.92
#